data_AF-A0A179D1I5-F1
#
_entry.id   AF-A0A179D1I5-F1
#
_cell.length_a   1.000
_cell.length_b   1.000
_cell.length_c   1.000
_cell.angle_alpha   90.00
_cell.angle_beta   90.00
_cell.angle_gamma   90.00
#
_symmetry.space_group_name_H-M   'P 1'
#
loop_
_entity.id
_entity.type
_entity.pdbx_description
1 polymer ?
#
loop_
_entity_poly.entity_id
_entity_poly.type
_entity_poly.pdbx_seq_one_letter_code
_entity_poly.pdbx_strand_id
1 'polypeptide(L)'
;MITAVDTNILIDILEPDPLYGPASKEALKKCLREGKIVACEVVWAEVAVVYVEAQETLIKMLEKIGLEFSPITREAALVAAKCWAEYLKRGPKKRRIAADFLIGAHALVQCDRLLTRDKGFYREYFKGLKVIYPGD
;
A
#
# COMPACT_ATOMS: atom_id res chain seq x y z
N MET A 1 -11.65 -11.89 0.17
CA MET A 1 -10.36 -11.42 -0.40
C MET A 1 -9.80 -10.32 0.48
N ILE A 2 -8.51 -10.30 0.74
CA ILE A 2 -7.78 -9.30 1.52
C ILE A 2 -6.93 -8.48 0.55
N THR A 3 -7.15 -7.17 0.54
CA THR A 3 -6.42 -6.22 -0.31
C THR A 3 -5.56 -5.35 0.59
N ALA A 4 -4.23 -5.42 0.41
CA ALA A 4 -3.35 -4.38 0.93
C ALA A 4 -3.56 -3.10 0.12
N VAL A 5 -3.57 -1.94 0.79
CA VAL A 5 -3.60 -0.64 0.13
C VAL A 5 -2.28 0.08 0.35
N ASP A 6 -1.75 0.69 -0.71
CA ASP A 6 -0.53 1.49 -0.68
C ASP A 6 -0.82 2.95 -0.29
N THR A 7 0.19 3.63 0.22
CA THR A 7 0.12 5.03 0.71
C THR A 7 -0.41 5.98 -0.35
N ASN A 8 0.06 5.85 -1.61
CA ASN A 8 -0.37 6.75 -2.68
C ASN A 8 -1.89 6.75 -2.91
N ILE A 9 -2.56 5.61 -2.72
CA ILE A 9 -4.02 5.48 -2.91
C ILE A 9 -4.77 6.22 -1.80
N LEU A 10 -4.29 6.10 -0.56
CA LEU A 10 -4.90 6.77 0.57
C LEU A 10 -4.68 8.28 0.48
N ILE A 11 -3.48 8.73 0.11
CA ILE A 11 -3.20 10.16 -0.12
C ILE A 11 -4.14 10.72 -1.18
N ASP A 12 -4.31 10.06 -2.35
CA ASP A 12 -5.19 10.55 -3.42
C ASP A 12 -6.66 10.78 -2.96
N ILE A 13 -7.11 10.03 -1.94
CA ILE A 13 -8.49 10.08 -1.42
C ILE A 13 -8.62 11.08 -0.26
N LEU A 14 -7.64 11.10 0.64
CA LEU A 14 -7.62 11.95 1.83
C LEU A 14 -7.27 13.40 1.50
N GLU A 15 -6.30 13.58 0.60
CA GLU A 15 -6.01 14.84 -0.08
C GLU A 15 -6.64 14.73 -1.47
N PRO A 16 -7.87 15.24 -1.69
CA PRO A 16 -8.70 14.89 -2.84
C PRO A 16 -8.06 15.30 -4.17
N ASP A 17 -7.15 14.46 -4.67
CA ASP A 17 -6.32 14.76 -5.83
C ASP A 17 -7.22 14.80 -7.07
N PRO A 18 -7.21 15.89 -7.85
CA PRO A 18 -8.13 16.05 -8.97
C PRO A 18 -7.85 15.07 -10.12
N LEU A 19 -6.63 14.55 -10.21
CA LEU A 19 -6.18 13.66 -11.27
C LEU A 19 -6.37 12.19 -10.89
N TYR A 20 -5.96 11.80 -9.68
CA TYR A 20 -5.93 10.40 -9.25
C TYR A 20 -7.05 10.03 -8.27
N GLY A 21 -7.57 10.99 -7.51
CA GLY A 21 -8.58 10.77 -6.47
C GLY A 21 -9.82 10.01 -6.95
N PRO A 22 -10.47 10.38 -8.07
CA PRO A 22 -11.64 9.67 -8.56
C PRO A 22 -11.37 8.19 -8.85
N ALA A 23 -10.28 7.88 -9.53
CA ALA A 23 -9.91 6.51 -9.89
C ALA A 23 -9.52 5.69 -8.65
N SER A 24 -8.71 6.27 -7.75
CA SER A 24 -8.29 5.63 -6.50
C SER A 24 -9.49 5.33 -5.61
N LYS A 25 -10.46 6.25 -5.51
CA LYS A 25 -11.70 6.06 -4.75
C LYS A 25 -12.56 4.93 -5.32
N GLU A 26 -12.76 4.87 -6.63
CA GLU A 26 -13.57 3.80 -7.25
C GLU A 26 -12.88 2.43 -7.15
N ALA A 27 -11.56 2.38 -7.30
CA ALA A 27 -10.79 1.15 -7.13
C ALA A 27 -10.86 0.65 -5.66
N LEU A 28 -10.74 1.55 -4.69
CA LEU A 28 -10.88 1.21 -3.27
C LEU A 28 -12.28 0.68 -2.95
N LYS A 29 -13.34 1.38 -3.42
CA LYS A 29 -14.73 0.92 -3.28
C LYS A 29 -14.96 -0.45 -3.89
N LYS A 30 -14.40 -0.72 -5.07
CA LYS A 30 -14.48 -2.03 -5.70
C LYS A 30 -13.83 -3.10 -4.81
N CYS A 31 -12.65 -2.83 -4.28
CA CYS A 31 -11.95 -3.75 -3.41
C CYS A 31 -12.70 -4.00 -2.08
N LEU A 32 -13.32 -2.97 -1.49
CA LEU A 32 -14.20 -3.09 -0.32
C LEU A 32 -15.43 -3.98 -0.57
N ARG A 33 -16.03 -3.93 -1.78
CA ARG A 33 -17.13 -4.83 -2.15
C ARG A 33 -16.70 -6.29 -2.27
N GLU A 34 -15.42 -6.55 -2.52
CA GLU A 34 -14.87 -7.89 -2.74
C GLU A 34 -14.24 -8.49 -1.46
N GLY A 35 -14.06 -7.69 -0.41
CA GLY A 35 -13.59 -8.14 0.89
C GLY A 35 -12.90 -7.05 1.70
N LYS A 36 -11.91 -7.46 2.50
CA LYS A 36 -11.23 -6.57 3.46
C LYS A 36 -10.17 -5.72 2.78
N ILE A 37 -10.04 -4.48 3.27
CA ILE A 37 -8.90 -3.61 2.99
C ILE A 37 -8.03 -3.53 4.24
N VAL A 38 -6.74 -3.71 4.08
CA VAL A 38 -5.77 -3.64 5.16
C VAL A 38 -4.57 -2.77 4.77
N ALA A 39 -3.89 -2.22 5.76
CA ALA A 39 -2.61 -1.56 5.58
C ALA A 39 -1.68 -1.85 6.75
N CYS A 40 -0.38 -1.95 6.48
CA CYS A 40 0.64 -2.13 7.50
C CYS A 40 1.07 -0.81 8.15
N GLU A 41 1.84 -0.92 9.22
CA GLU A 41 2.38 0.20 9.99
C GLU A 41 3.13 1.22 9.16
N VAL A 42 3.79 0.80 8.08
CA VAL A 42 4.49 1.71 7.16
C VAL A 42 3.49 2.65 6.48
N VAL A 43 2.43 2.11 5.90
CA VAL A 43 1.39 2.90 5.22
C VAL A 43 0.66 3.81 6.20
N TRP A 44 0.31 3.28 7.37
CA TRP A 44 -0.32 4.07 8.43
C TRP A 44 0.58 5.23 8.88
N ALA A 45 1.88 4.99 9.06
CA ALA A 45 2.83 6.04 9.43
C ALA A 45 2.98 7.09 8.33
N GLU A 46 3.14 6.68 7.06
CA GLU A 46 3.29 7.61 5.94
C GLU A 46 2.06 8.51 5.76
N VAL A 47 0.86 7.96 5.87
CA VAL A 47 -0.38 8.75 5.83
C VAL A 47 -0.49 9.67 7.05
N ALA A 48 -0.12 9.20 8.23
CA ALA A 48 -0.25 9.96 9.47
C ALA A 48 0.67 11.19 9.55
N VAL A 49 1.75 11.26 8.78
CA VAL A 49 2.67 12.41 8.75
C VAL A 49 1.92 13.71 8.43
N VAL A 50 0.98 13.69 7.49
CA VAL A 50 0.20 14.89 7.10
C VAL A 50 -0.79 15.30 8.18
N TYR A 51 -1.17 14.37 9.07
CA TYR A 51 -2.17 14.55 10.12
C TYR A 51 -1.55 14.49 11.53
N VAL A 52 -0.27 14.86 11.67
CA VAL A 52 0.46 14.72 12.94
C VAL A 52 -0.22 15.43 14.12
N GLU A 53 -0.83 16.60 13.87
CA GLU A 53 -1.58 17.36 14.87
C GLU A 53 -3.05 16.91 15.03
N ALA A 54 -3.51 15.96 14.20
CA ALA A 54 -4.92 15.55 14.10
C ALA A 54 -5.09 14.02 13.97
N GLN A 55 -4.23 13.25 14.65
CA GLN A 55 -4.18 11.78 14.51
C GLN A 55 -5.52 11.09 14.82
N GLU A 56 -6.25 11.53 15.85
CA GLU A 56 -7.56 10.96 16.18
C GLU A 56 -8.57 11.12 15.04
N THR A 57 -8.53 12.26 14.35
CA THR A 57 -9.40 12.54 13.19
C THR A 57 -9.04 11.61 12.03
N LEU A 58 -7.75 11.42 11.77
CA LEU A 58 -7.28 10.49 10.74
C LEU A 58 -7.73 9.06 11.03
N ILE A 59 -7.53 8.57 12.27
CA ILE A 59 -7.92 7.21 12.66
C ILE A 59 -9.41 7.00 12.39
N LYS A 60 -10.28 7.91 12.87
CA LYS A 60 -11.73 7.84 12.62
C LYS A 60 -12.08 7.84 11.13
N MET A 61 -11.32 8.60 10.32
CA MET A 61 -11.56 8.65 8.87
C MET A 61 -11.16 7.32 8.19
N LEU A 62 -10.00 6.77 8.52
CA LEU A 62 -9.52 5.49 7.99
C LEU A 62 -10.41 4.32 8.42
N GLU A 63 -10.85 4.30 9.68
CA GLU A 63 -11.82 3.32 10.18
C GLU A 63 -13.17 3.45 9.44
N LYS A 64 -13.65 4.67 9.20
CA LYS A 64 -14.88 4.92 8.44
C LYS A 64 -14.76 4.50 6.97
N ILE A 65 -13.56 4.58 6.39
CA ILE A 65 -13.26 4.07 5.04
C ILE A 65 -13.27 2.52 5.03
N GLY A 66 -13.16 1.88 6.20
CA GLY A 66 -13.08 0.42 6.34
C GLY A 66 -11.66 -0.12 6.24
N LEU A 67 -10.65 0.71 6.51
CA LEU A 67 -9.25 0.30 6.54
C LEU A 67 -8.93 -0.37 7.89
N GLU A 68 -8.48 -1.63 7.84
CA GLU A 68 -7.99 -2.34 9.02
C GLU A 68 -6.46 -2.24 9.14
N PHE A 69 -5.95 -2.07 10.36
CA PHE A 69 -4.52 -2.16 10.64
C PHE A 69 -4.05 -3.63 10.60
N SER A 70 -2.99 -3.91 9.84
CA SER A 70 -2.44 -5.26 9.68
C SER A 70 -0.92 -5.23 9.81
N PRO A 71 -0.35 -5.54 10.99
CA PRO A 71 1.08 -5.39 11.22
C PRO A 71 1.90 -6.37 10.37
N ILE A 72 3.10 -5.95 9.98
CA ILE A 72 4.05 -6.82 9.26
C ILE A 72 4.52 -7.95 10.17
N THR A 73 4.43 -9.17 9.64
CA THR A 73 5.02 -10.36 10.24
C THR A 73 6.52 -10.39 9.96
N ARG A 74 7.25 -11.12 10.82
CA ARG A 74 8.68 -11.40 10.58
C ARG A 74 8.94 -12.03 9.22
N GLU A 75 8.05 -12.89 8.74
CA GLU A 75 8.18 -13.52 7.42
C GLU A 75 8.13 -12.48 6.29
N ALA A 76 7.13 -11.59 6.33
CA ALA A 76 7.02 -10.48 5.38
C ALA A 76 8.25 -9.56 5.44
N ALA A 77 8.77 -9.23 6.62
CA ALA A 77 9.98 -8.43 6.74
C ALA A 77 11.21 -9.10 6.08
N LEU A 78 11.36 -10.43 6.21
CA LEU A 78 12.45 -11.17 5.56
C LEU A 78 12.27 -11.25 4.03
N VAL A 79 11.02 -11.35 3.55
CA VAL A 79 10.72 -11.26 2.11
C VAL A 79 11.07 -9.87 1.57
N ALA A 80 10.73 -8.80 2.30
CA ALA A 80 11.12 -7.43 1.95
C ALA A 80 12.64 -7.30 1.79
N ALA A 81 13.41 -7.83 2.73
CA ALA A 81 14.87 -7.82 2.66
C ALA A 81 15.43 -8.54 1.42
N LYS A 82 14.83 -9.68 1.03
CA LYS A 82 15.22 -10.41 -0.19
C LYS A 82 14.93 -9.58 -1.45
N CYS A 83 13.74 -9.01 -1.56
CA CYS A 83 13.37 -8.15 -2.69
C CYS A 83 14.25 -6.89 -2.76
N TRP A 84 14.58 -6.29 -1.61
CA TRP A 84 15.45 -5.13 -1.53
C TRP A 84 16.90 -5.45 -1.93
N ALA A 85 17.43 -6.58 -1.49
CA ALA A 85 18.77 -7.02 -1.90
C ALA A 85 18.86 -7.23 -3.42
N GLU A 86 17.83 -7.81 -4.03
CA GLU A 86 17.75 -7.96 -5.48
C GLU A 86 17.64 -6.61 -6.20
N TYR A 87 16.84 -5.68 -5.67
CA TYR A 87 16.75 -4.32 -6.17
C TYR A 87 18.11 -3.62 -6.22
N LEU A 88 18.88 -3.69 -5.13
CA LEU A 88 20.21 -3.08 -5.03
C LEU A 88 21.20 -3.71 -6.00
N LYS A 89 21.18 -5.05 -6.15
CA LYS A 89 22.06 -5.78 -7.08
C LYS A 89 21.89 -5.35 -8.53
N ARG A 90 20.70 -4.90 -8.94
CA ARG A 90 20.40 -4.48 -10.31
C ARG A 90 20.87 -3.07 -10.66
N GLY A 91 21.49 -2.33 -9.74
CA GLY A 91 21.93 -0.96 -9.99
C GLY A 91 20.73 -0.03 -10.23
N PRO A 92 19.92 0.23 -9.19
CA PRO A 92 18.63 0.87 -9.36
C PRO A 92 18.72 2.30 -9.90
N LYS A 93 17.91 2.60 -10.92
CA LYS A 93 17.86 3.94 -11.55
C LYS A 93 17.02 4.95 -10.77
N LYS A 94 16.11 4.46 -9.92
CA LYS A 94 15.28 5.29 -9.04
C LYS A 94 15.66 4.99 -7.59
N ARG A 95 15.41 5.93 -6.69
CA ARG A 95 15.58 5.67 -5.26
C ARG A 95 14.33 4.95 -4.75
N ARG A 96 14.52 3.82 -4.06
CA ARG A 96 13.51 3.13 -3.25
C ARG A 96 14.08 2.95 -1.86
N ILE A 97 13.22 3.00 -0.85
CA ILE A 97 13.59 2.89 0.55
C ILE A 97 12.98 1.62 1.14
N ALA A 98 13.42 1.23 2.35
CA ALA A 98 12.94 0.03 3.03
C ALA A 98 11.40 -0.05 3.09
N ALA A 99 10.73 1.10 3.27
CA ALA A 99 9.28 1.23 3.30
C ALA A 99 8.60 0.62 2.07
N ASP A 100 9.04 0.96 0.85
CA ASP A 100 8.49 0.41 -0.40
C ASP A 100 8.52 -1.13 -0.41
N PHE A 101 9.60 -1.72 0.11
CA PHE A 101 9.77 -3.17 0.13
C PHE A 101 8.92 -3.84 1.20
N LEU A 102 8.76 -3.18 2.35
CA LEU A 102 7.91 -3.64 3.45
C LEU A 102 6.44 -3.66 3.04
N ILE A 103 5.96 -2.64 2.32
CA ILE A 103 4.60 -2.59 1.76
C ILE A 103 4.38 -3.74 0.77
N GLY A 104 5.30 -3.91 -0.18
CA GLY A 104 5.20 -4.98 -1.18
C GLY A 104 5.22 -6.38 -0.56
N ALA A 105 6.06 -6.60 0.45
CA ALA A 105 6.16 -7.89 1.12
C ALA A 105 4.97 -8.18 2.02
N HIS A 106 4.45 -7.17 2.73
CA HIS A 106 3.18 -7.28 3.46
C HIS A 106 2.07 -7.75 2.54
N ALA A 107 1.92 -7.11 1.39
CA ALA A 107 0.90 -7.46 0.43
C ALA A 107 1.10 -8.86 -0.16
N LEU A 108 2.34 -9.28 -0.43
CA LEU A 108 2.65 -10.58 -1.00
C LEU A 108 2.45 -11.74 -0.01
N VAL A 109 2.78 -11.53 1.26
CA VAL A 109 2.80 -12.61 2.27
C VAL A 109 1.50 -12.70 3.05
N GLN A 110 0.85 -11.57 3.33
CA GLN A 110 -0.31 -11.49 4.22
C GLN A 110 -1.63 -11.15 3.53
N CYS A 111 -1.60 -10.83 2.23
CA CYS A 111 -2.78 -10.40 1.49
C CYS A 111 -2.89 -11.14 0.14
N ASP A 112 -4.05 -11.03 -0.49
CA ASP A 112 -4.28 -11.65 -1.81
C ASP A 112 -3.79 -10.75 -2.97
N ARG A 113 -3.68 -9.45 -2.72
CA ARG A 113 -3.33 -8.43 -3.72
C ARG A 113 -2.97 -7.09 -3.09
N LEU A 114 -2.32 -6.23 -3.89
CA LEU A 114 -1.99 -4.84 -3.57
C LEU A 114 -2.77 -3.87 -4.49
N LEU A 115 -3.41 -2.85 -3.91
CA LEU A 115 -3.95 -1.69 -4.62
C LEU A 115 -2.93 -0.55 -4.56
N THR A 116 -2.40 -0.13 -5.73
CA THR A 116 -1.34 0.89 -5.82
C THR A 116 -1.27 1.55 -7.21
N ARG A 117 -0.80 2.80 -7.27
CA ARG A 117 -0.40 3.45 -8.54
C ARG A 117 0.95 2.96 -9.07
N ASP A 118 1.80 2.40 -8.22
CA ASP A 118 3.19 2.05 -8.53
C ASP A 118 3.35 0.64 -9.15
N LYS A 119 2.43 0.26 -10.06
CA LYS A 119 2.31 -1.12 -10.56
C LYS A 119 3.59 -1.71 -11.17
N GLY A 120 4.41 -0.90 -11.81
CA GLY A 120 5.65 -1.34 -12.45
C GLY A 120 6.66 -1.90 -11.46
N PHE A 121 6.91 -1.17 -10.37
CA PHE A 121 7.86 -1.58 -9.32
C PHE A 121 7.41 -2.88 -8.66
N TYR A 122 6.17 -2.94 -8.20
CA TYR A 122 5.68 -4.12 -7.49
C TYR A 122 5.62 -5.36 -8.38
N ARG A 123 5.17 -5.26 -9.65
CA ARG A 123 5.18 -6.39 -10.59
C ARG A 123 6.59 -6.86 -10.96
N GLU A 124 7.56 -5.95 -10.96
CA GLU A 124 8.95 -6.31 -11.27
C GLU A 124 9.59 -7.11 -10.14
N TYR A 125 9.48 -6.63 -8.90
CA TYR A 125 10.27 -7.16 -7.76
C TYR A 125 9.51 -8.14 -6.85
N PHE A 126 8.17 -8.15 -6.88
CA PHE A 126 7.33 -9.03 -6.05
C PHE A 126 6.61 -10.05 -6.94
N LYS A 127 7.34 -11.08 -7.37
CA LYS A 127 6.78 -12.13 -8.24
C LYS A 127 5.64 -12.86 -7.53
N GLY A 128 4.53 -13.04 -8.23
CA GLY A 128 3.30 -13.63 -7.69
C GLY A 128 2.35 -12.62 -7.03
N LEU A 129 2.79 -11.39 -6.76
CA LEU A 129 1.91 -10.36 -6.20
C LEU A 129 0.89 -9.91 -7.26
N LYS A 130 -0.39 -10.10 -6.97
CA LYS A 130 -1.48 -9.52 -7.76
C LYS A 130 -1.56 -8.02 -7.47
N VAL A 131 -1.36 -7.20 -8.51
CA VAL A 131 -1.40 -5.73 -8.39
C VAL A 131 -2.62 -5.16 -9.12
N ILE A 132 -3.47 -4.47 -8.37
CA ILE A 132 -4.59 -3.67 -8.86
C ILE A 132 -4.13 -2.22 -9.00
N TYR A 133 -4.36 -1.66 -10.18
CA TYR A 133 -4.08 -0.26 -10.47
C TYR A 133 -5.39 0.52 -10.63
N PRO A 134 -5.50 1.75 -10.09
CA PRO A 134 -6.67 2.59 -10.32
C PRO A 134 -6.90 2.87 -11.81
N GLY A 135 -8.04 2.44 -12.33
CA GLY A 135 -8.39 2.62 -13.75
C GLY A 135 -8.01 1.44 -14.67
N ASP A 136 -7.39 0.38 -14.14
CA ASP A 136 -7.35 -0.94 -14.80
C ASP A 136 -8.72 -1.67 -14.67
#